data_AF-A0A7J4Q3S3-F1
#
_entry.id   AF-A0A7J4Q3S3-F1
#
_cell.length_a   1.000
_cell.length_b   1.000
_cell.length_c   1.000
_cell.angle_alpha   90.00
_cell.angle_beta   90.00
_cell.angle_gamma   90.00
#
_symmetry.space_group_name_H-M   'P 1'
#
loop_
_entity.id
_entity.type
_entity.pdbx_description
1 polymer ?
#
loop_
_entity_poly.entity_id
_entity_poly.type
_entity_poly.pdbx_seq_one_letter_code
_entity_poly.pdbx_strand_id
1 'polypeptide(L)'
;MKTPAYWGISGFPISHSLTPRLFEIVGNALEIDEVRPVFLEANNSEEFKRNIEELNGDLWISITSPLKHIIGELLGISDEGEINSINQLMRTNGVWEGVNTDGYGFVEAAKYIGINPSKSILKIRGGGSTARSIVAAWSESGGEIIPVNGRRKLVSGPWDISIIENGEADISVDLDVNPGGEESQTIKEKRDVSISYNEYSKIDDFAVIMLASQHLEAWKRFFLYENIEKLPNLSYILEKLFD
;
A
#
# COMPACT_ATOMS: atom_id res chain seq x y z
N MET A 1 -24.38 3.00 2.51
CA MET A 1 -23.14 3.58 3.05
C MET A 1 -22.89 4.89 2.32
N LYS A 2 -22.62 6.00 3.01
CA LYS A 2 -22.25 7.24 2.29
C LYS A 2 -20.77 7.10 1.90
N THR A 3 -20.48 7.09 0.61
CA THR A 3 -19.12 7.04 0.09
C THR A 3 -18.79 8.31 -0.68
N PRO A 4 -17.49 8.64 -0.86
CA PRO A 4 -17.08 9.71 -1.74
C PRO A 4 -17.60 9.52 -3.17
N ALA A 5 -17.87 10.62 -3.85
CA ALA A 5 -18.36 10.59 -5.23
C ALA A 5 -17.24 10.30 -6.25
N TYR A 6 -15.99 10.62 -5.92
CA TYR A 6 -14.84 10.42 -6.79
C TYR A 6 -13.87 9.41 -6.17
N TRP A 7 -13.58 8.31 -6.86
CA TRP A 7 -12.56 7.35 -6.44
C TRP A 7 -11.46 7.26 -7.50
N GLY A 8 -10.21 7.13 -7.10
CA GLY A 8 -9.16 7.12 -8.12
C GLY A 8 -7.74 7.00 -7.63
N ILE A 9 -6.82 7.33 -8.52
CA ILE A 9 -5.39 7.29 -8.25
C ILE A 9 -4.72 8.61 -8.63
N SER A 10 -3.71 8.99 -7.86
CA SER A 10 -2.79 10.08 -8.21
C SER A 10 -1.33 9.71 -8.01
N GLY A 11 -0.51 10.14 -8.96
CA GLY A 11 0.94 9.92 -9.02
C GLY A 11 1.43 10.07 -10.45
N PHE A 12 2.66 9.64 -10.74
CA PHE A 12 3.20 9.68 -12.09
C PHE A 12 4.31 8.62 -12.30
N PRO A 13 4.24 7.79 -13.36
CA PRO A 13 3.09 7.54 -14.25
C PRO A 13 2.02 6.66 -13.57
N ILE A 14 0.76 6.73 -14.02
CA ILE A 14 -0.36 5.92 -13.47
C ILE A 14 -1.13 5.11 -14.53
N SER A 15 -0.72 5.16 -15.79
CA SER A 15 -1.42 4.52 -16.93
C SER A 15 -1.64 3.01 -16.76
N HIS A 16 -0.72 2.32 -16.10
CA HIS A 16 -0.79 0.87 -15.87
C HIS A 16 -1.28 0.51 -14.46
N SER A 17 -1.87 1.46 -13.73
CA SER A 17 -2.33 1.19 -12.37
C SER A 17 -3.57 0.29 -12.36
N LEU A 18 -3.52 -0.74 -11.52
CA LEU A 18 -4.67 -1.62 -11.25
C LEU A 18 -5.65 -1.00 -10.23
N THR A 19 -5.29 0.12 -9.59
CA THR A 19 -6.11 0.77 -8.55
C THR A 19 -7.55 1.09 -9.00
N PRO A 20 -7.79 1.69 -10.17
CA PRO A 20 -9.16 1.98 -10.63
C PRO A 20 -10.01 0.71 -10.76
N ARG A 21 -9.42 -0.39 -11.22
CA ARG A 21 -10.09 -1.70 -11.31
C ARG A 21 -10.38 -2.27 -9.93
N LEU A 22 -9.48 -2.12 -8.96
CA LEU A 22 -9.73 -2.52 -7.56
C LEU A 22 -10.90 -1.75 -6.94
N PHE A 23 -10.97 -0.44 -7.19
CA PHE A 23 -12.11 0.38 -6.76
C PHE A 23 -13.42 -0.09 -7.38
N GLU A 24 -13.43 -0.37 -8.69
CA GLU A 24 -14.60 -0.91 -9.39
C GLU A 24 -15.04 -2.25 -8.81
N ILE A 25 -14.12 -3.20 -8.60
CA ILE A 25 -14.43 -4.54 -8.08
C ILE A 25 -15.07 -4.44 -6.69
N VAL A 26 -14.50 -3.66 -5.78
CA VAL A 26 -15.04 -3.52 -4.43
C VAL A 26 -16.34 -2.71 -4.44
N GLY A 27 -16.43 -1.64 -5.23
CA GLY A 27 -17.64 -0.84 -5.39
C GLY A 27 -18.82 -1.69 -5.88
N ASN A 28 -18.60 -2.51 -6.91
CA ASN A 28 -19.61 -3.43 -7.45
C ASN A 28 -20.02 -4.49 -6.41
N ALA A 29 -19.06 -5.06 -5.68
CA ALA A 29 -19.35 -6.04 -4.63
C ALA A 29 -20.17 -5.46 -3.47
N LEU A 30 -20.05 -4.15 -3.23
CA LEU A 30 -20.78 -3.41 -2.20
C LEU A 30 -22.05 -2.72 -2.74
N GLU A 31 -22.41 -2.92 -4.01
CA GLU A 31 -23.57 -2.31 -4.67
C GLU A 31 -23.53 -0.76 -4.61
N ILE A 32 -22.36 -0.17 -4.91
CA ILE A 32 -22.14 1.28 -4.92
C ILE A 32 -22.07 1.77 -6.38
N ASP A 33 -23.19 2.27 -6.90
CA ASP A 33 -23.37 2.56 -8.34
C ASP A 33 -22.97 3.99 -8.77
N GLU A 34 -22.80 4.94 -7.84
CA GLU A 34 -22.63 6.37 -8.16
C GLU A 34 -21.18 6.89 -8.10
N VAL A 35 -20.20 6.02 -8.28
CA VAL A 35 -18.77 6.38 -8.22
C VAL A 35 -18.27 6.93 -9.55
N ARG A 36 -17.54 8.04 -9.48
CA ARG A 36 -16.84 8.64 -10.63
C ARG A 36 -15.35 8.33 -10.55
N PRO A 37 -14.79 7.53 -11.48
CA PRO A 37 -13.37 7.25 -11.48
C PRO A 37 -12.57 8.52 -11.83
N VAL A 38 -11.46 8.76 -11.13
CA VAL A 38 -10.53 9.86 -11.40
C VAL A 38 -9.09 9.37 -11.56
N PHE A 39 -8.38 9.98 -12.50
CA PHE A 39 -6.99 9.67 -12.82
C PHE A 39 -6.23 10.99 -12.82
N LEU A 40 -5.51 11.27 -11.73
CA LEU A 40 -4.87 12.57 -11.52
C LEU A 40 -3.36 12.41 -11.64
N GLU A 41 -2.82 12.59 -12.84
CA GLU A 41 -1.38 12.63 -13.03
C GLU A 41 -0.79 13.85 -12.33
N ALA A 42 0.16 13.59 -11.42
CA ALA A 42 0.88 14.63 -10.71
C ALA A 42 2.25 14.11 -10.30
N ASN A 43 3.28 14.87 -10.63
CA ASN A 43 4.68 14.58 -10.33
C ASN A 43 5.21 15.41 -9.14
N ASN A 44 4.42 16.37 -8.66
CA ASN A 44 4.73 17.25 -7.54
C ASN A 44 3.46 17.72 -6.81
N SER A 45 3.65 18.42 -5.69
CA SER A 45 2.59 18.93 -4.83
C SER A 45 1.71 19.97 -5.50
N GLU A 46 2.27 20.85 -6.34
CA GLU A 46 1.51 21.91 -7.01
C GLU A 46 0.52 21.34 -8.03
N GLU A 47 0.97 20.38 -8.84
CA GLU A 47 0.13 19.65 -9.79
C GLU A 47 -0.97 18.88 -9.06
N PHE A 48 -0.62 18.16 -7.98
CA PHE A 48 -1.59 17.44 -7.17
C PHE A 48 -2.66 18.38 -6.61
N LYS A 49 -2.24 19.52 -6.04
CA LYS A 49 -3.15 20.53 -5.47
C LYS A 49 -4.11 21.09 -6.52
N ARG A 50 -3.62 21.45 -7.70
CA ARG A 50 -4.46 21.94 -8.80
C ARG A 50 -5.52 20.90 -9.20
N ASN A 51 -5.10 19.64 -9.35
CA ASN A 51 -6.00 18.56 -9.77
C ASN A 51 -7.15 18.32 -8.75
N ILE A 52 -6.88 18.38 -7.44
CA ILE A 52 -7.90 18.16 -6.40
C ILE A 52 -8.82 19.38 -6.15
N GLU A 53 -8.37 20.59 -6.52
CA GLU A 53 -9.17 21.82 -6.46
C GLU A 53 -10.22 21.87 -7.57
N GLU A 54 -9.98 21.24 -8.71
CA GLU A 54 -10.94 21.13 -9.82
C GLU A 54 -12.10 20.16 -9.52
N LEU A 55 -11.92 19.27 -8.54
CA LEU A 55 -12.94 18.31 -8.14
C LEU A 55 -13.84 18.90 -7.04
N ASN A 56 -15.12 19.09 -7.35
CA ASN A 56 -16.13 19.50 -6.37
C ASN A 56 -16.77 18.27 -5.70
N GLY A 57 -16.57 18.09 -4.39
CA GLY A 57 -17.23 17.05 -3.58
C GLY A 57 -16.27 16.15 -2.80
N ASP A 58 -16.82 15.12 -2.18
CA ASP A 58 -16.04 14.13 -1.42
C ASP A 58 -15.24 13.24 -2.38
N LEU A 59 -13.98 12.96 -2.06
CA LEU A 59 -13.08 12.15 -2.90
C LEU A 59 -12.30 11.12 -2.08
N TRP A 60 -11.94 10.00 -2.71
CA TRP A 60 -10.98 9.03 -2.20
C TRP A 60 -9.95 8.73 -3.29
N ILE A 61 -8.69 9.05 -3.03
CA ILE A 61 -7.59 8.85 -3.97
C ILE A 61 -6.52 7.98 -3.32
N SER A 62 -6.15 6.90 -4.00
CA SER A 62 -4.92 6.18 -3.73
C SER A 62 -3.73 6.99 -4.26
N ILE A 63 -2.72 7.15 -3.42
CA ILE A 63 -1.54 7.94 -3.71
C ILE A 63 -0.36 7.01 -3.99
N THR A 64 0.29 7.22 -5.12
CA THR A 64 1.52 6.52 -5.49
C THR A 64 2.69 7.48 -5.66
N SER A 65 3.85 6.94 -6.04
CA SER A 65 5.05 7.72 -6.32
C SER A 65 4.76 8.81 -7.37
N PRO A 66 5.36 10.01 -7.23
CA PRO A 66 6.27 10.45 -6.16
C PRO A 66 5.57 11.12 -4.96
N LEU A 67 4.24 11.09 -4.90
CA LEU A 67 3.44 11.97 -4.04
C LEU A 67 3.34 11.52 -2.57
N LYS A 68 3.62 10.25 -2.29
CA LYS A 68 3.40 9.61 -0.97
C LYS A 68 4.04 10.35 0.21
N HIS A 69 5.09 11.14 0.01
CA HIS A 69 5.83 11.84 1.07
C HIS A 69 5.49 13.31 1.22
N ILE A 70 4.78 13.92 0.26
CA ILE A 70 4.54 15.37 0.22
C ILE A 70 3.11 15.73 0.61
N ILE A 71 2.17 14.78 0.48
CA ILE A 71 0.74 15.05 0.67
C ILE A 71 0.38 15.34 2.13
N GLY A 72 1.02 14.66 3.09
CA GLY A 72 0.77 14.89 4.51
C GLY A 72 1.02 16.34 4.91
N GLU A 73 2.19 16.87 4.57
CA GLU A 73 2.55 18.27 4.81
C GLU A 73 1.64 19.23 4.05
N LEU A 74 1.40 18.97 2.75
CA LEU A 74 0.58 19.82 1.89
C LEU A 74 -0.85 20.02 2.42
N LEU A 75 -1.43 18.97 3.01
CA LEU A 75 -2.82 18.97 3.48
C LEU A 75 -2.95 19.13 5.00
N GLY A 76 -1.84 19.27 5.73
CA GLY A 76 -1.83 19.36 7.18
C GLY A 76 -2.33 18.08 7.87
N ILE A 77 -2.15 16.92 7.25
CA ILE A 77 -2.53 15.62 7.80
C ILE A 77 -1.36 15.11 8.63
N SER A 78 -1.55 14.99 9.94
CA SER A 78 -0.61 14.29 10.82
C SER A 78 -0.72 12.78 10.57
N ASP A 79 0.39 12.15 10.21
CA ASP A 79 0.48 10.69 10.22
C ASP A 79 0.34 10.20 11.68
N GLU A 80 -0.40 9.11 11.91
CA GLU A 80 -0.50 8.49 13.23
C GLU A 80 0.83 7.82 13.66
N GLY A 81 1.83 7.76 12.78
CA GLY A 81 3.16 7.19 13.08
C GLY A 81 4.36 7.99 12.54
N GLU A 82 5.57 7.44 12.77
CA GLU A 82 6.87 8.02 12.36
C GLU A 82 7.21 7.82 10.87
N ILE A 83 6.33 7.21 10.09
CA ILE A 83 6.60 6.84 8.69
C ILE A 83 6.50 8.06 7.77
N ASN A 84 5.63 9.02 8.10
CA ASN A 84 5.33 10.24 7.36
C ASN A 84 5.12 9.97 5.87
N SER A 85 4.14 9.11 5.57
CA SER A 85 3.80 8.76 4.19
C SER A 85 2.36 8.32 4.07
N ILE A 86 1.63 8.85 3.09
CA ILE A 86 0.22 8.56 2.86
C ILE A 86 0.08 7.88 1.51
N ASN A 87 -0.54 6.69 1.47
CA ASN A 87 -0.87 5.99 0.21
C ASN A 87 -2.39 5.98 -0.07
N GLN A 88 -3.20 6.46 0.86
CA GLN A 88 -4.66 6.51 0.75
C GLN A 88 -5.16 7.79 1.39
N LEU A 89 -5.89 8.60 0.61
CA LEU A 89 -6.32 9.93 1.00
C LEU A 89 -7.82 10.08 0.77
N MET A 90 -8.56 10.53 1.77
CA MET A 90 -10.00 10.77 1.69
C MET A 90 -10.33 12.20 2.07
N ARG A 91 -11.23 12.83 1.31
CA ARG A 91 -11.87 14.12 1.64
C ARG A 91 -13.34 13.87 1.88
N THR A 92 -13.81 14.17 3.09
CA THR A 92 -15.22 14.05 3.45
C THR A 92 -15.70 15.37 4.07
N ASN A 93 -16.73 15.99 3.50
CA ASN A 93 -17.26 17.30 3.89
C ASN A 93 -16.15 18.38 4.03
N GLY A 94 -15.16 18.35 3.13
CA GLY A 94 -14.03 19.29 3.14
C GLY A 94 -12.91 18.98 4.14
N VAL A 95 -13.05 17.92 4.95
CA VAL A 95 -12.00 17.47 5.88
C VAL A 95 -11.17 16.39 5.21
N TRP A 96 -9.85 16.53 5.29
CA TRP A 96 -8.90 15.55 4.77
C TRP A 96 -8.45 14.58 5.85
N GLU A 97 -8.43 13.31 5.50
CA GLU A 97 -7.80 12.25 6.27
C GLU A 97 -6.92 11.42 5.34
N GLY A 98 -5.83 10.88 5.88
CA GLY A 98 -4.88 10.10 5.12
C GLY A 98 -4.28 9.00 5.96
N VAL A 99 -4.07 7.84 5.34
CA VAL A 99 -3.53 6.66 6.01
C VAL A 99 -2.47 6.00 5.14
N ASN A 100 -1.56 5.28 5.78
CA ASN A 100 -0.64 4.37 5.12
C ASN A 100 -1.08 2.92 5.32
N THR A 101 -1.33 2.23 4.23
CA THR A 101 -1.76 0.82 4.23
C THR A 101 -0.72 -0.11 3.58
N ASP A 102 0.44 0.41 3.15
CA ASP A 102 1.48 -0.40 2.49
C ASP A 102 1.92 -1.56 3.41
N GLY A 103 2.27 -1.27 4.67
CA GLY A 103 2.75 -2.25 5.63
C GLY A 103 1.74 -3.33 5.99
N TYR A 104 0.50 -2.92 6.29
CA TYR A 104 -0.60 -3.86 6.55
C TYR A 104 -0.91 -4.71 5.31
N GLY A 105 -0.87 -4.11 4.11
CA GLY A 105 -1.02 -4.83 2.85
C GLY A 105 0.07 -5.89 2.63
N PHE A 106 1.32 -5.61 3.00
CA PHE A 106 2.42 -6.58 2.96
C PHE A 106 2.17 -7.74 3.92
N VAL A 107 1.76 -7.44 5.16
CA VAL A 107 1.44 -8.45 6.18
C VAL A 107 0.31 -9.37 5.72
N GLU A 108 -0.78 -8.82 5.19
CA GLU A 108 -1.90 -9.61 4.67
C GLU A 108 -1.52 -10.41 3.42
N ALA A 109 -0.69 -9.86 2.53
CA ALA A 109 -0.16 -10.62 1.40
C ALA A 109 0.74 -11.79 1.84
N ALA A 110 1.58 -11.60 2.86
CA ALA A 110 2.40 -12.66 3.44
C ALA A 110 1.51 -13.78 4.04
N LYS A 111 0.47 -13.41 4.79
CA LYS A 111 -0.52 -14.36 5.31
C LYS A 111 -1.22 -15.13 4.20
N TYR A 112 -1.60 -14.45 3.12
CA TYR A 112 -2.27 -15.04 1.97
C TYR A 112 -1.44 -16.16 1.31
N ILE A 113 -0.12 -15.94 1.18
CA ILE A 113 0.79 -16.97 0.65
C ILE A 113 1.20 -18.01 1.70
N GLY A 114 0.64 -17.98 2.91
CA GLY A 114 0.86 -18.98 3.96
C GLY A 114 2.01 -18.68 4.92
N ILE A 115 2.50 -17.44 4.99
CA ILE A 115 3.51 -17.01 5.97
C ILE A 115 2.81 -16.38 7.16
N ASN A 116 3.08 -16.88 8.38
CA ASN A 116 2.55 -16.29 9.61
C ASN A 116 3.59 -15.34 10.22
N PRO A 117 3.39 -14.00 10.17
CA PRO A 117 4.39 -13.05 10.61
C PRO A 117 4.88 -13.28 12.05
N SER A 118 3.97 -13.61 12.99
CA SER A 118 4.32 -13.86 14.40
C SER A 118 5.26 -15.04 14.66
N LYS A 119 5.53 -15.85 13.62
CA LYS A 119 6.40 -17.03 13.69
C LYS A 119 7.46 -17.00 12.60
N SER A 120 7.69 -15.84 11.99
CA SER A 120 8.52 -15.73 10.80
C SER A 120 9.47 -14.55 10.87
N ILE A 121 10.60 -14.73 10.17
CA ILE A 121 11.66 -13.74 10.07
C ILE A 121 11.55 -13.04 8.70
N LEU A 122 11.40 -11.71 8.71
CA LEU A 122 11.45 -10.87 7.52
C LEU A 122 12.86 -10.32 7.32
N LYS A 123 13.43 -10.53 6.14
CA LYS A 123 14.67 -9.89 5.73
C LYS A 123 14.42 -8.79 4.72
N ILE A 124 14.82 -7.56 5.03
CA ILE A 124 14.41 -6.39 4.25
C ILE A 124 15.60 -5.50 3.91
N ARG A 125 15.74 -5.15 2.62
CA ARG A 125 16.68 -4.12 2.16
C ARG A 125 15.90 -2.85 1.81
N GLY A 126 16.32 -1.73 2.39
CA GLY A 126 15.74 -0.40 2.15
C GLY A 126 15.29 0.31 3.43
N GLY A 127 15.16 1.63 3.36
CA GLY A 127 14.83 2.50 4.50
C GLY A 127 13.84 3.62 4.17
N GLY A 128 13.19 3.56 3.02
CA GLY A 128 12.13 4.49 2.61
C GLY A 128 10.82 4.29 3.39
N SER A 129 9.77 5.07 3.09
CA SER A 129 8.51 4.97 3.85
C SER A 129 7.87 3.60 3.73
N THR A 130 7.83 3.01 2.53
CA THR A 130 7.30 1.65 2.35
C THR A 130 8.07 0.64 3.18
N ALA A 131 9.41 0.75 3.27
CA ALA A 131 10.22 -0.11 4.12
C ALA A 131 9.82 0.03 5.59
N ARG A 132 9.76 1.28 6.10
CA ARG A 132 9.36 1.59 7.48
C ARG A 132 7.94 1.13 7.79
N SER A 133 7.01 1.27 6.85
CA SER A 133 5.63 0.77 6.98
C SER A 133 5.58 -0.75 7.09
N ILE A 134 6.34 -1.46 6.25
CA ILE A 134 6.44 -2.92 6.29
C ILE A 134 7.02 -3.38 7.63
N VAL A 135 8.14 -2.82 8.08
CA VAL A 135 8.76 -3.26 9.35
C VAL A 135 7.92 -2.92 10.57
N ALA A 136 7.20 -1.77 10.57
CA ALA A 136 6.27 -1.43 11.63
C ALA A 136 5.15 -2.48 11.74
N ALA A 137 4.44 -2.74 10.64
CA ALA A 137 3.33 -3.71 10.63
C ALA A 137 3.79 -5.15 10.91
N TRP A 138 4.99 -5.52 10.43
CA TRP A 138 5.58 -6.84 10.71
C TRP A 138 5.93 -7.02 12.18
N SER A 139 6.55 -6.01 12.80
CA SER A 139 6.87 -5.97 14.22
C SER A 139 5.63 -5.99 15.09
N GLU A 140 4.60 -5.22 14.74
CA GLU A 140 3.29 -5.22 15.43
C GLU A 140 2.61 -6.59 15.36
N SER A 141 2.85 -7.33 14.27
CA SER A 141 2.39 -8.71 14.11
C SER A 141 3.24 -9.73 14.88
N GLY A 142 4.26 -9.29 15.62
CA GLY A 142 5.14 -10.12 16.44
C GLY A 142 6.25 -10.85 15.67
N GLY A 143 6.52 -10.44 14.43
CA GLY A 143 7.57 -11.06 13.61
C GLY A 143 8.94 -10.42 13.82
N GLU A 144 9.99 -11.22 13.65
CA GLU A 144 11.38 -10.77 13.76
C GLU A 144 11.88 -10.19 12.43
N ILE A 145 12.85 -9.29 12.50
CA ILE A 145 13.33 -8.50 11.36
C ILE A 145 14.85 -8.55 11.26
N ILE A 146 15.36 -8.86 10.06
CA ILE A 146 16.76 -8.73 9.70
C ILE A 146 16.89 -7.60 8.67
N PRO A 147 17.31 -6.39 9.07
CA PRO A 147 17.57 -5.31 8.13
C PRO A 147 18.86 -5.56 7.36
N VAL A 148 18.82 -5.32 6.06
CA VAL A 148 19.97 -5.41 5.16
C VAL A 148 20.35 -4.00 4.72
N ASN A 149 21.64 -3.67 4.84
CA ASN A 149 22.14 -2.39 4.35
C ASN A 149 21.94 -2.28 2.83
N GLY A 150 21.39 -1.15 2.39
CA GLY A 150 21.20 -0.82 0.98
C GLY A 150 21.44 0.67 0.74
N ARG A 151 20.82 1.23 -0.31
CA ARG A 151 20.92 2.65 -0.67
C ARG A 151 20.40 3.55 0.45
N ARG A 152 19.28 3.19 1.06
CA ARG A 152 18.73 3.88 2.23
C ARG A 152 18.79 2.94 3.43
N LYS A 153 19.47 3.37 4.49
CA LYS A 153 19.51 2.64 5.75
C LYS A 153 18.16 2.74 6.46
N LEU A 154 17.66 1.61 6.99
CA LEU A 154 16.53 1.62 7.91
C LEU A 154 16.94 2.37 9.18
N VAL A 155 16.20 3.43 9.51
CA VAL A 155 16.42 4.23 10.72
C VAL A 155 15.75 3.56 11.93
N SER A 156 16.10 4.00 13.13
CA SER A 156 15.45 3.57 14.38
C SER A 156 13.96 3.91 14.37
N GLY A 157 13.15 3.06 14.98
CA GLY A 157 11.70 3.25 15.13
C GLY A 157 11.08 2.19 16.04
N PRO A 158 9.74 2.12 16.14
CA PRO A 158 9.05 1.19 17.03
C PRO A 158 9.38 -0.30 16.79
N TRP A 159 9.81 -0.64 15.58
CA TRP A 159 10.21 -2.00 15.19
C TRP A 159 11.57 -2.45 15.75
N ASP A 160 12.33 -1.56 16.39
CA ASP A 160 13.68 -1.87 16.92
C ASP A 160 13.67 -3.05 17.90
N ILE A 161 12.56 -3.26 18.62
CA ILE A 161 12.38 -4.39 19.55
C ILE A 161 12.37 -5.76 18.84
N SER A 162 12.10 -5.78 17.55
CA SER A 162 11.96 -6.99 16.73
C SER A 162 13.18 -7.21 15.83
N ILE A 163 14.18 -6.33 15.89
CA ILE A 163 15.41 -6.48 15.11
C ILE A 163 16.30 -7.56 15.76
N ILE A 164 16.69 -8.55 14.95
CA ILE A 164 17.64 -9.60 15.33
C ILE A 164 18.90 -9.52 14.46
N GLU A 165 20.04 -10.00 14.97
CA GLU A 165 21.31 -9.95 14.24
C GLU A 165 21.40 -11.00 13.14
N ASN A 166 20.88 -12.22 13.39
CA ASN A 166 21.02 -13.38 12.53
C ASN A 166 19.79 -14.29 12.63
N GLY A 167 19.49 -15.00 11.56
CA GLY A 167 18.39 -15.96 11.46
C GLY A 167 18.20 -16.42 10.01
N GLU A 168 17.44 -17.48 9.80
CA GLU A 168 17.00 -17.87 8.44
C GLU A 168 15.71 -17.14 8.10
N ALA A 169 15.68 -16.35 7.03
CA ALA A 169 14.48 -15.60 6.69
C ALA A 169 13.44 -16.50 6.01
N ASP A 170 12.18 -16.33 6.38
CA ASP A 170 11.06 -17.00 5.72
C ASP A 170 10.57 -16.20 4.51
N ILE A 171 10.76 -14.88 4.55
CA ILE A 171 10.44 -13.94 3.48
C ILE A 171 11.50 -12.85 3.39
N SER A 172 11.85 -12.47 2.17
CA SER A 172 12.73 -11.35 1.89
C SER A 172 12.17 -10.40 0.85
N VAL A 173 12.45 -9.10 1.03
CA VAL A 173 12.05 -8.05 0.10
C VAL A 173 13.17 -7.02 -0.07
N ASP A 174 13.46 -6.66 -1.32
CA ASP A 174 14.43 -5.63 -1.67
C ASP A 174 13.71 -4.41 -2.27
N LEU A 175 13.71 -3.31 -1.51
CA LEU A 175 13.04 -2.06 -1.86
C LEU A 175 13.99 -1.01 -2.46
N ASP A 176 15.26 -1.34 -2.61
CA ASP A 176 16.24 -0.48 -3.26
C ASP A 176 16.40 -0.80 -4.76
N VAL A 177 15.74 -1.85 -5.26
CA VAL A 177 15.63 -2.14 -6.69
C VAL A 177 14.73 -1.10 -7.37
N ASN A 178 15.16 -0.58 -8.52
CA ASN A 178 14.30 0.31 -9.30
C ASN A 178 13.06 -0.46 -9.82
N PRO A 179 11.87 0.16 -9.87
CA PRO A 179 10.70 -0.44 -10.51
C PRO A 179 11.03 -0.88 -11.94
N GLY A 180 10.88 -2.16 -12.25
CA GLY A 180 11.17 -2.73 -13.58
C GLY A 180 12.66 -3.02 -13.88
N GLY A 181 13.55 -3.00 -12.89
CA GLY A 181 14.94 -3.44 -13.05
C GLY A 181 15.11 -4.97 -13.06
N GLU A 182 16.14 -5.46 -13.74
CA GLU A 182 16.58 -6.86 -13.68
C GLU A 182 16.94 -7.30 -12.25
N GLU A 183 16.83 -8.62 -12.03
CA GLU A 183 16.92 -9.36 -10.77
C GLU A 183 17.83 -8.75 -9.69
N SER A 184 17.25 -8.66 -8.48
CA SER A 184 17.94 -8.29 -7.24
C SER A 184 19.29 -9.01 -7.10
N GLN A 185 20.30 -8.31 -6.56
CA GLN A 185 21.44 -8.99 -5.95
C GLN A 185 20.89 -9.84 -4.79
N THR A 186 20.67 -11.10 -5.12
CA THR A 186 19.65 -11.96 -4.52
C THR A 186 19.87 -12.10 -3.02
N ILE A 187 18.89 -11.67 -2.24
CA ILE A 187 18.80 -12.04 -0.84
C ILE A 187 18.35 -13.50 -0.82
N LYS A 188 19.26 -14.46 -1.08
CA LYS A 188 18.90 -15.89 -1.18
C LYS A 188 18.23 -16.38 0.10
N GLU A 189 16.91 -16.51 0.08
CA GLU A 189 16.10 -16.98 1.20
C GLU A 189 14.98 -17.90 0.70
N LYS A 190 14.20 -18.46 1.63
CA LYS A 190 13.12 -19.42 1.31
C LYS A 190 12.09 -18.83 0.34
N ARG A 191 11.80 -17.52 0.43
CA ARG A 191 10.90 -16.78 -0.46
C ARG A 191 11.35 -15.33 -0.65
N ASP A 192 11.93 -15.04 -1.81
CA ASP A 192 12.17 -13.66 -2.27
C ASP A 192 10.90 -13.11 -2.94
N VAL A 193 10.43 -11.95 -2.49
CA VAL A 193 9.25 -11.28 -3.07
C VAL A 193 9.59 -9.91 -3.66
N SER A 194 8.90 -9.58 -4.76
CA SER A 194 8.89 -8.23 -5.34
C SER A 194 7.56 -7.55 -5.00
N ILE A 195 7.62 -6.25 -4.69
CA ILE A 195 6.43 -5.42 -4.48
C ILE A 195 6.13 -4.50 -5.68
N SER A 196 6.93 -4.59 -6.74
CA SER A 196 6.70 -3.86 -7.99
C SER A 196 5.99 -4.77 -8.98
N TYR A 197 4.99 -4.23 -9.68
CA TYR A 197 4.26 -4.89 -10.74
C TYR A 197 4.33 -4.08 -12.04
N ASN A 198 4.14 -4.75 -13.18
CA ASN A 198 4.05 -4.19 -14.53
C ASN A 198 2.90 -4.86 -15.32
N GLU A 199 2.80 -4.55 -16.62
CA GLU A 199 1.77 -5.09 -17.53
C GLU A 199 1.78 -6.62 -17.71
N TYR A 200 2.88 -7.30 -17.35
CA TYR A 200 3.00 -8.76 -17.42
C TYR A 200 2.70 -9.46 -16.09
N SER A 201 2.31 -8.71 -15.06
CA SER A 201 2.08 -9.27 -13.73
C SER A 201 0.84 -10.12 -13.69
N LYS A 202 0.87 -11.15 -12.85
CA LYS A 202 -0.15 -12.18 -12.71
C LYS A 202 -0.83 -12.10 -11.35
N ILE A 203 -1.93 -12.82 -11.24
CA ILE A 203 -2.74 -12.93 -10.01
C ILE A 203 -1.96 -13.46 -8.81
N ASP A 204 -0.94 -14.30 -9.04
CA ASP A 204 -0.10 -14.93 -8.02
C ASP A 204 1.16 -14.12 -7.68
N ASP A 205 1.41 -13.00 -8.38
CA ASP A 205 2.54 -12.13 -8.08
C ASP A 205 2.32 -11.42 -6.74
N PHE A 206 3.33 -11.48 -5.86
CA PHE A 206 3.25 -10.88 -4.53
C PHE A 206 2.92 -9.39 -4.56
N ALA A 207 3.42 -8.65 -5.56
CA ALA A 207 3.11 -7.23 -5.75
C ALA A 207 1.62 -6.97 -5.99
N VAL A 208 0.95 -7.84 -6.75
CA VAL A 208 -0.49 -7.73 -7.05
C VAL A 208 -1.31 -8.10 -5.82
N ILE A 209 -0.92 -9.17 -5.12
CA ILE A 209 -1.52 -9.59 -3.85
C ILE A 209 -1.42 -8.47 -2.83
N MET A 210 -0.22 -7.89 -2.65
CA MET A 210 0.02 -6.75 -1.76
C MET A 210 -0.80 -5.52 -2.14
N LEU A 211 -0.93 -5.22 -3.44
CA LEU A 211 -1.75 -4.11 -3.92
C LEU A 211 -3.23 -4.29 -3.56
N ALA A 212 -3.80 -5.46 -3.83
CA ALA A 212 -5.19 -5.75 -3.45
C ALA A 212 -5.37 -5.71 -1.92
N SER A 213 -4.43 -6.27 -1.16
CA SER A 213 -4.44 -6.25 0.30
C SER A 213 -4.42 -4.85 0.90
N GLN A 214 -3.51 -3.96 0.46
CA GLN A 214 -3.47 -2.60 0.99
C GLN A 214 -4.75 -1.80 0.69
N HIS A 215 -5.37 -2.05 -0.47
CA HIS A 215 -6.65 -1.44 -0.83
C HIS A 215 -7.78 -1.94 0.08
N LEU A 216 -7.84 -3.24 0.37
CA LEU A 216 -8.78 -3.80 1.34
C LEU A 216 -8.58 -3.21 2.74
N GLU A 217 -7.35 -3.03 3.19
CA GLU A 217 -7.06 -2.38 4.48
C GLU A 217 -7.54 -0.92 4.50
N ALA A 218 -7.42 -0.21 3.38
CA ALA A 218 -7.93 1.15 3.25
C ALA A 218 -9.47 1.20 3.36
N TRP A 219 -10.16 0.26 2.70
CA TRP A 219 -11.60 0.07 2.85
C TRP A 219 -11.99 -0.18 4.30
N LYS A 220 -11.28 -1.08 4.98
CA LYS A 220 -11.51 -1.35 6.41
C LYS A 220 -11.33 -0.10 7.24
N ARG A 221 -10.29 0.71 7.01
CA ARG A 221 -9.94 1.89 7.83
C ARG A 221 -10.89 3.06 7.64
N PHE A 222 -11.26 3.38 6.39
CA PHE A 222 -12.11 4.53 6.05
C PHE A 222 -13.60 4.26 6.24
N PHE A 223 -14.02 3.01 6.08
CA PHE A 223 -15.43 2.63 6.15
C PHE A 223 -15.71 1.68 7.31
N LEU A 224 -14.91 1.77 8.38
CA LEU A 224 -15.26 1.19 9.68
C LEU A 224 -16.72 1.56 9.97
N TYR A 225 -17.55 0.55 10.22
CA TYR A 225 -18.96 0.57 10.65
C TYR A 225 -20.02 0.01 9.66
N GLU A 226 -20.80 -0.93 10.24
CA GLU A 226 -21.99 -1.66 9.80
C GLU A 226 -21.89 -2.66 8.63
N ASN A 227 -20.91 -2.57 7.72
CA ASN A 227 -20.88 -3.46 6.54
C ASN A 227 -19.52 -4.13 6.26
N ILE A 228 -18.61 -4.21 7.23
CA ILE A 228 -17.29 -4.84 7.02
C ILE A 228 -17.41 -6.32 6.60
N GLU A 229 -18.46 -7.01 7.03
CA GLU A 229 -18.76 -8.40 6.65
C GLU A 229 -19.14 -8.54 5.16
N LYS A 230 -19.54 -7.44 4.50
CA LYS A 230 -19.85 -7.41 3.07
C LYS A 230 -18.62 -7.14 2.21
N LEU A 231 -17.49 -6.74 2.80
CA LEU A 231 -16.27 -6.56 2.01
C LEU A 231 -15.88 -7.88 1.35
N PRO A 232 -15.62 -7.90 0.04
CA PRO A 232 -15.11 -9.09 -0.61
C PRO A 232 -13.77 -9.49 0.03
N ASN A 233 -13.53 -10.80 0.11
CA ASN A 233 -12.23 -11.30 0.55
C ASN A 233 -11.17 -11.11 -0.55
N LEU A 234 -9.89 -11.23 -0.16
CA LEU A 234 -8.76 -11.04 -1.06
C LEU A 234 -8.79 -11.98 -2.28
N SER A 235 -9.18 -13.25 -2.11
CA SER A 235 -9.29 -14.21 -3.23
C SER A 235 -10.28 -13.74 -4.28
N TYR A 236 -11.46 -13.28 -3.86
CA TYR A 236 -12.48 -12.76 -4.79
C TYR A 236 -11.95 -11.56 -5.59
N ILE A 237 -11.26 -10.63 -4.92
CA ILE A 237 -10.71 -9.46 -5.61
C ILE A 237 -9.66 -9.87 -6.64
N LEU A 238 -8.75 -10.77 -6.26
CA LEU A 238 -7.68 -11.24 -7.13
C LEU A 238 -8.24 -11.94 -8.37
N GLU A 239 -9.24 -12.81 -8.20
CA GLU A 239 -9.93 -13.49 -9.31
C GLU A 239 -10.54 -12.47 -10.29
N LYS A 240 -11.22 -11.44 -9.76
CA LYS A 240 -11.88 -10.41 -10.57
C LYS A 240 -10.93 -9.41 -11.23
N LEU A 241 -9.69 -9.32 -10.77
CA LEU A 241 -8.71 -8.35 -11.25
C LEU A 241 -8.26 -8.64 -12.69
N PHE A 242 -8.29 -9.90 -13.09
CA PHE A 242 -7.87 -10.38 -14.42
C PHE A 242 -8.99 -11.06 -15.22
N ASP A 243 -10.24 -11.03 -14.71
CA ASP A 243 -11.47 -11.35 -15.45
C ASP A 243 -11.82 -10.24 -16.45
#